data_AF-H3BVR0-F1
#
_entry.id   AF-H3BVR0-F1
#
_cell.length_a   1.000
_cell.length_b   1.000
_cell.length_c   1.000
_cell.angle_alpha   90.00
_cell.angle_beta   90.00
_cell.angle_gamma   90.00
#
_symmetry.space_group_name_H-M   'P 1'
#
loop_
_entity.id
_entity.type
_entity.pdbx_description
1 polymer ?
#
loop_
_entity_poly.entity_id
_entity_poly.type
_entity_poly.pdbx_seq_one_letter_code
_entity_poly.pdbx_strand_id
1 'polypeptide(L)'
;MEERVQFRNVGCSYFPQSRVDCHYTIASQHTWASSDWVGLFKVGWSSVKDYHTFVWALVPPNYEEGTEVNCCVQFQASYLPSPSCHEYEFVYVSAKGEVCSRSSKFTFCAPKPLEDLVTLEESHGEEEGTDMLLVVPRAELLQIRLQECLQERAELLQAHEAANRQREKEKMEYRGAREAWDRRHRELESEISRLQRELNRSFRQTQDMQRKQEEEQDLVELLAQEKSTLLEANEESRVRIRELEEDVRTLTQRTVDRETEMERMKERAKRAGAQRKEEESERSALQAEHEATLKEMRSLRERLNTSERTSEGLKSNLSSMVTQRDRTQSELHQARLQAAQLTLQLADASLALREGRARWAQERQSLQLSAEKDHERLQTLNAEIQKMEETLQEERMEKVKLEVEIGREKDCNRVQLCETRRELQELKASLRVTQKEKEQLLAEKQELMQYICQLEQKTGMVSSAKWSTAPLLFPGRPSSATSDSEDENPEALQPLRPPRPLGNYTLGEQGGPGSLDLTTPPPSPREAERSTVVINQPAPLSSPRQASADTAAHSSDSEEESDPLQCGRLGSGDETALLLPDHSDSGHRYN
;
A
#
# COMPACT_ATOMS: atom_id res chain seq x y z
N MET A 1 -81.69 0.66 11.06
CA MET A 1 -81.34 -0.53 10.27
C MET A 1 -80.60 0.02 9.07
N GLU A 2 -79.31 -0.26 8.94
CA GLU A 2 -78.48 0.36 7.90
C GLU A 2 -78.79 -0.27 6.55
N GLU A 3 -79.14 0.57 5.56
CA GLU A 3 -79.46 0.13 4.22
C GLU A 3 -78.18 -0.36 3.53
N ARG A 4 -78.16 -1.63 3.10
CA ARG A 4 -77.00 -2.23 2.39
C ARG A 4 -76.85 -1.68 0.97
N VAL A 5 -77.96 -1.27 0.37
CA VAL A 5 -78.08 -0.59 -0.92
C VAL A 5 -79.09 0.55 -0.75
N GLN A 6 -78.88 1.68 -1.42
CA GLN A 6 -79.82 2.80 -1.41
C GLN A 6 -80.17 3.22 -2.84
N PHE A 7 -81.47 3.28 -3.16
CA PHE A 7 -81.93 3.81 -4.44
C PHE A 7 -81.82 5.34 -4.46
N ARG A 8 -81.30 5.90 -5.57
CA ARG A 8 -81.13 7.35 -5.76
C ARG A 8 -81.97 7.84 -6.95
N ASN A 9 -82.38 9.11 -6.93
CA ASN A 9 -83.14 9.77 -8.01
C ASN A 9 -84.43 9.04 -8.45
N VAL A 10 -85.12 8.38 -7.52
CA VAL A 10 -86.39 7.67 -7.81
C VAL A 10 -87.52 8.69 -7.93
N GLY A 11 -88.01 8.87 -9.16
CA GLY A 11 -89.09 9.82 -9.47
C GLY A 11 -90.45 9.31 -8.99
N CYS A 12 -91.36 10.22 -8.64
CA CYS A 12 -92.72 9.88 -8.18
C CYS A 12 -93.61 9.25 -9.28
N SER A 13 -93.26 9.45 -10.55
CA SER A 13 -93.85 8.73 -11.67
C SER A 13 -92.86 8.57 -12.83
N TYR A 14 -93.09 7.53 -13.64
CA TYR A 14 -92.32 7.24 -14.85
C TYR A 14 -93.24 7.04 -16.05
N PHE A 15 -92.71 7.25 -17.26
CA PHE A 15 -93.46 7.08 -18.50
C PHE A 15 -93.39 5.63 -18.99
N PRO A 16 -94.53 4.89 -19.10
CA PRO A 16 -94.52 3.47 -19.48
C PRO A 16 -93.95 3.19 -20.88
N GLN A 17 -93.94 4.20 -21.76
CA GLN A 17 -93.41 4.10 -23.13
C GLN A 17 -91.91 4.46 -23.23
N SER A 18 -91.28 4.90 -22.13
CA SER A 18 -89.85 5.17 -22.04
C SER A 18 -89.12 4.02 -21.36
N ARG A 19 -87.82 3.86 -21.62
CA ARG A 19 -86.95 3.14 -20.67
C ARG A 19 -86.96 3.86 -19.31
N VAL A 20 -86.71 3.12 -18.24
CA VAL A 20 -86.49 3.67 -16.90
C VAL A 20 -85.09 3.31 -16.42
N ASP A 21 -84.27 4.34 -16.25
CA ASP A 21 -82.92 4.24 -15.73
C ASP A 21 -82.99 4.25 -14.19
N CYS A 22 -82.75 3.09 -13.57
CA CYS A 22 -82.85 2.88 -12.13
C CYS A 22 -81.47 3.04 -11.48
N HIS A 23 -81.29 4.12 -10.73
CA HIS A 23 -80.03 4.44 -10.04
C HIS A 23 -80.06 3.94 -8.59
N TYR A 24 -78.96 3.32 -8.16
CA TYR A 24 -78.76 2.90 -6.77
C TYR A 24 -77.29 2.95 -6.40
N THR A 25 -77.01 2.90 -5.11
CA THR A 25 -75.66 2.92 -4.56
C THR A 25 -75.48 1.73 -3.65
N ILE A 26 -74.44 0.94 -3.91
CA ILE A 26 -74.01 -0.15 -3.03
C ILE A 26 -73.09 0.47 -1.98
N ALA A 27 -73.41 0.25 -0.70
CA ALA A 27 -72.61 0.77 0.41
C ALA A 27 -71.42 -0.15 0.72
N SER A 28 -70.38 0.39 1.35
CA SER A 28 -69.14 -0.36 1.67
C SER A 28 -69.38 -1.61 2.53
N GLN A 29 -70.44 -1.65 3.34
CA GLN A 29 -70.86 -2.83 4.10
C GLN A 29 -71.55 -3.93 3.26
N HIS A 30 -71.58 -3.84 1.92
CA HIS A 30 -72.22 -4.83 1.06
C HIS A 30 -71.36 -5.26 -0.14
N THR A 31 -70.89 -6.50 -0.10
CA THR A 31 -70.32 -7.21 -1.26
C THR A 31 -71.42 -7.48 -2.30
N TRP A 32 -71.25 -6.93 -3.51
CA TRP A 32 -72.04 -7.29 -4.68
C TRP A 32 -71.72 -8.71 -5.17
N ALA A 33 -72.73 -9.42 -5.67
CA ALA A 33 -72.55 -10.67 -6.41
C ALA A 33 -73.19 -10.62 -7.80
N SER A 34 -72.64 -11.35 -8.77
CA SER A 34 -73.13 -11.41 -10.16
C SER A 34 -74.51 -12.08 -10.34
N SER A 35 -75.11 -12.58 -9.27
CA SER A 35 -76.50 -13.06 -9.19
C SER A 35 -77.38 -12.23 -8.24
N ASP A 36 -76.92 -11.06 -7.81
CA ASP A 36 -77.79 -10.01 -7.27
C ASP A 36 -78.63 -9.38 -8.38
N TRP A 37 -79.83 -8.90 -8.05
CA TRP A 37 -80.75 -8.30 -9.04
C TRP A 37 -81.65 -7.21 -8.45
N VAL A 38 -82.07 -6.30 -9.31
CA VAL A 38 -83.08 -5.28 -9.02
C VAL A 38 -84.40 -5.73 -9.66
N GLY A 39 -85.41 -5.98 -8.83
CA GLY A 39 -86.76 -6.25 -9.28
C GLY A 39 -87.62 -4.99 -9.26
N LEU A 40 -88.52 -4.87 -10.23
CA LEU A 40 -89.66 -3.97 -10.18
C LEU A 40 -90.85 -4.75 -9.59
N PHE A 41 -91.32 -4.37 -8.41
CA PHE A 41 -92.41 -5.05 -7.72
C PHE A 41 -93.66 -4.17 -7.66
N LYS A 42 -94.83 -4.79 -7.76
CA LYS A 42 -96.12 -4.14 -7.46
C LYS A 42 -96.30 -4.08 -5.95
N VAL A 43 -96.55 -2.89 -5.40
CA VAL A 43 -96.72 -2.71 -3.95
C VAL A 43 -97.84 -3.62 -3.42
N GLY A 44 -97.54 -4.32 -2.31
CA GLY A 44 -98.41 -5.38 -1.75
C GLY A 44 -97.95 -6.82 -2.05
N TRP A 45 -96.78 -7.00 -2.66
CA TRP A 45 -96.12 -8.29 -2.84
C TRP A 45 -95.78 -9.01 -1.52
N SER A 46 -95.68 -10.34 -1.59
CA SER A 46 -95.51 -11.25 -0.44
C SER A 46 -94.25 -12.11 -0.50
N SER A 47 -93.73 -12.36 -1.71
CA SER A 47 -92.54 -13.16 -1.98
C SER A 47 -91.62 -12.43 -2.96
N VAL A 48 -90.31 -12.69 -2.89
CA VAL A 48 -89.36 -12.26 -3.94
C VAL A 48 -89.66 -12.87 -5.32
N LYS A 49 -90.58 -13.83 -5.42
CA LYS A 49 -91.09 -14.37 -6.68
C LYS A 49 -92.20 -13.53 -7.32
N ASP A 50 -92.74 -12.54 -6.60
CA ASP A 50 -93.88 -11.73 -7.04
C ASP A 50 -93.44 -10.49 -7.86
N TYR A 51 -92.28 -10.53 -8.51
CA TYR A 51 -91.75 -9.43 -9.32
C TYR A 51 -92.57 -9.26 -10.62
N HIS A 52 -92.68 -8.02 -11.10
CA HIS A 52 -93.27 -7.73 -12.40
C HIS A 52 -92.24 -7.92 -13.53
N THR A 53 -91.03 -7.42 -13.31
CA THR A 53 -89.85 -7.61 -14.17
C THR A 53 -88.59 -7.46 -13.32
N PHE A 54 -87.43 -7.90 -13.82
CA PHE A 54 -86.16 -7.79 -13.12
C PHE A 54 -85.00 -7.54 -14.09
N VAL A 55 -83.91 -7.01 -13.54
CA VAL A 55 -82.61 -6.86 -14.20
C VAL A 55 -81.51 -7.27 -13.24
N TRP A 56 -80.47 -7.95 -13.72
CA TRP A 56 -79.30 -8.26 -12.89
C TRP A 56 -78.62 -6.97 -12.42
N ALA A 57 -78.16 -6.95 -11.17
CA ALA A 57 -77.46 -5.80 -10.62
C ALA A 57 -76.08 -5.72 -11.26
N LEU A 58 -75.76 -4.58 -11.88
CA LEU A 58 -74.48 -4.36 -12.55
C LEU A 58 -73.68 -3.30 -11.81
N VAL A 59 -72.42 -3.61 -11.51
CA VAL A 59 -71.43 -2.66 -11.00
C VAL A 59 -70.52 -2.16 -12.14
N PRO A 60 -69.93 -0.96 -12.03
CA PRO A 60 -68.90 -0.48 -12.94
C PRO A 60 -67.70 -1.45 -13.04
N PRO A 61 -66.97 -1.48 -14.18
CA PRO A 61 -65.82 -2.39 -14.38
C PRO A 61 -64.65 -2.18 -13.39
N ASN A 62 -64.66 -1.09 -12.64
CA ASN A 62 -63.65 -0.69 -11.66
C ASN A 62 -64.16 -0.78 -10.20
N TYR A 63 -65.15 -1.62 -9.93
CA TYR A 63 -65.63 -1.87 -8.56
C TYR A 63 -64.59 -2.65 -7.74
N GLU A 64 -64.23 -2.11 -6.58
CA GLU A 64 -63.41 -2.78 -5.57
C GLU A 64 -64.27 -3.09 -4.34
N GLU A 65 -64.14 -4.30 -3.79
CA GLU A 65 -64.93 -4.74 -2.63
C GLU A 65 -64.66 -3.84 -1.41
N GLY A 66 -65.73 -3.38 -0.76
CA GLY A 66 -65.64 -2.41 0.35
C GLY A 66 -65.70 -0.94 -0.06
N THR A 67 -65.84 -0.60 -1.35
CA THR A 67 -66.06 0.79 -1.81
C THR A 67 -67.56 1.14 -1.95
N GLU A 68 -67.94 2.40 -1.67
CA GLU A 68 -69.28 2.91 -2.04
C GLU A 68 -69.31 3.15 -3.56
N VAL A 69 -70.23 2.49 -4.27
CA VAL A 69 -70.30 2.58 -5.74
C VAL A 69 -71.70 2.92 -6.25
N ASN A 70 -71.77 3.94 -7.10
CA ASN A 70 -72.99 4.32 -7.80
C ASN A 70 -73.18 3.44 -9.04
N CYS A 71 -74.35 2.80 -9.13
CA CYS A 71 -74.74 1.86 -10.16
C CYS A 71 -76.00 2.36 -10.90
N CYS A 72 -76.23 1.84 -12.10
CA CYS A 72 -77.43 2.11 -12.88
C CYS A 72 -77.83 0.85 -13.67
N VAL A 73 -79.10 0.51 -13.64
CA VAL A 73 -79.68 -0.60 -14.42
C VAL A 73 -80.93 -0.12 -15.17
N GLN A 74 -81.12 -0.60 -16.40
CA GLN A 74 -82.11 -0.05 -17.32
C GLN A 74 -83.30 -1.02 -17.51
N PHE A 75 -84.49 -0.60 -17.05
CA PHE A 75 -85.72 -1.32 -17.34
C PHE A 75 -86.26 -0.89 -18.71
N GLN A 76 -86.33 -1.85 -19.64
CA GLN A 76 -86.82 -1.60 -21.01
C GLN A 76 -88.34 -1.45 -21.04
N ALA A 77 -88.83 -0.50 -21.84
CA ALA A 77 -90.25 -0.11 -21.91
C ALA A 77 -91.21 -1.29 -22.18
N SER A 78 -90.76 -2.30 -22.95
CA SER A 78 -91.54 -3.52 -23.26
C SER A 78 -91.87 -4.39 -22.05
N TYR A 79 -91.21 -4.18 -20.90
CA TYR A 79 -91.42 -4.92 -19.65
C TYR A 79 -91.89 -4.02 -18.50
N LEU A 80 -92.29 -2.78 -18.78
CA LEU A 80 -92.83 -1.87 -17.79
C LEU A 80 -94.35 -2.03 -17.64
N PRO A 81 -94.91 -1.79 -16.44
CA PRO A 81 -96.35 -1.78 -16.22
C PRO A 81 -97.07 -0.79 -17.14
N SER A 82 -98.20 -1.23 -17.71
CA SER A 82 -99.12 -0.32 -18.41
C SER A 82 -99.62 0.80 -17.48
N PRO A 83 -99.88 2.01 -18.02
CA PRO A 83 -100.23 3.18 -17.21
C PRO A 83 -101.47 2.89 -16.34
N SER A 84 -101.31 3.01 -15.03
CA SER A 84 -102.34 2.65 -14.06
C SER A 84 -102.08 3.29 -12.70
N CYS A 85 -103.11 3.37 -11.85
CA CYS A 85 -103.04 3.90 -10.49
C CYS A 85 -102.33 2.96 -9.47
N HIS A 86 -101.69 1.88 -9.94
CA HIS A 86 -100.94 0.99 -9.07
C HIS A 86 -99.57 1.58 -8.71
N GLU A 87 -99.24 1.54 -7.41
CA GLU A 87 -97.90 1.85 -6.95
C GLU A 87 -96.94 0.67 -7.23
N TYR A 88 -95.72 1.01 -7.64
CA TYR A 88 -94.59 0.11 -7.81
C TYR A 88 -93.39 0.62 -7.01
N GLU A 89 -92.45 -0.29 -6.74
CA GLU A 89 -91.18 0.01 -6.07
C GLU A 89 -90.06 -0.83 -6.70
N PHE A 90 -88.83 -0.32 -6.68
CA PHE A 90 -87.63 -1.11 -6.95
C PHE A 90 -87.20 -1.82 -5.67
N VAL A 91 -86.74 -3.06 -5.81
CA VAL A 91 -86.29 -3.90 -4.68
C VAL A 91 -84.96 -4.53 -5.08
N TYR A 92 -83.92 -4.34 -4.25
CA TYR A 92 -82.64 -5.02 -4.44
C TYR A 92 -82.67 -6.37 -3.71
N VAL A 93 -82.43 -7.44 -4.44
CA VAL A 93 -82.39 -8.82 -3.92
C VAL A 93 -81.00 -9.39 -4.16
N SER A 94 -80.36 -9.85 -3.10
CA SER A 94 -79.04 -10.47 -3.18
C SER A 94 -79.08 -11.90 -3.72
N ALA A 95 -77.93 -12.44 -4.09
CA ALA A 95 -77.70 -13.83 -4.50
C ALA A 95 -78.20 -14.89 -3.49
N LYS A 96 -78.39 -14.51 -2.21
CA LYS A 96 -78.97 -15.36 -1.16
C LYS A 96 -80.50 -15.38 -1.15
N GLY A 97 -81.16 -14.55 -1.97
CA GLY A 97 -82.59 -14.28 -1.91
C GLY A 97 -83.00 -13.28 -0.83
N GLU A 98 -82.05 -12.69 -0.09
CA GLU A 98 -82.33 -11.66 0.92
C GLU A 98 -82.63 -10.32 0.23
N VAL A 99 -83.74 -9.68 0.63
CA VAL A 99 -84.09 -8.31 0.24
C VAL A 99 -83.20 -7.34 1.01
N CYS A 100 -82.37 -6.57 0.30
CA CYS A 100 -81.38 -5.67 0.89
C CYS A 100 -81.76 -4.18 0.83
N SER A 101 -82.73 -3.81 -0.02
CA SER A 101 -83.25 -2.44 -0.12
C SER A 101 -84.60 -2.38 -0.85
N ARG A 102 -85.36 -1.30 -0.64
CA ARG A 102 -86.63 -0.97 -1.31
C ARG A 102 -86.63 0.53 -1.61
N SER A 103 -87.12 0.96 -2.78
CA SER A 103 -87.18 2.38 -3.13
C SER A 103 -88.37 3.11 -2.49
N SER A 104 -88.41 4.43 -2.64
CA SER A 104 -89.68 5.16 -2.62
C SER A 104 -90.64 4.60 -3.67
N LYS A 105 -91.94 4.70 -3.41
CA LYS A 105 -92.99 4.24 -4.33
C LYS A 105 -93.20 5.22 -5.48
N PHE A 106 -93.62 4.69 -6.63
CA PHE A 106 -93.92 5.47 -7.82
C PHE A 106 -95.03 4.84 -8.67
N THR A 107 -95.53 5.59 -9.66
CA THR A 107 -96.60 5.14 -10.59
C THR A 107 -96.15 5.24 -12.05
N PHE A 108 -96.86 4.57 -12.96
CA PHE A 108 -96.63 4.70 -14.40
C PHE A 108 -97.75 5.54 -15.03
N CYS A 109 -97.38 6.73 -15.54
CA CYS A 109 -98.31 7.78 -15.97
C CYS A 109 -97.87 8.39 -17.31
N ALA A 110 -98.77 9.15 -17.98
CA ALA A 110 -98.47 9.90 -19.20
C ALA A 110 -98.39 11.41 -18.91
N PRO A 111 -97.60 12.20 -19.67
CA PRO A 111 -97.43 13.63 -19.43
C PRO A 111 -98.66 14.44 -19.89
N LYS A 112 -98.83 15.63 -19.32
CA LYS A 112 -99.84 16.63 -19.71
C LYS A 112 -99.18 17.80 -20.43
N PRO A 113 -99.78 18.40 -21.48
CA PRO A 113 -99.31 19.66 -22.06
C PRO A 113 -99.41 20.82 -21.07
N LEU A 114 -98.67 21.89 -21.36
CA LEU A 114 -98.57 23.11 -20.53
C LEU A 114 -98.77 24.35 -21.43
N GLU A 115 -99.47 25.36 -20.92
CA GLU A 115 -99.68 26.66 -21.58
C GLU A 115 -99.11 27.79 -20.71
N ASP A 116 -98.65 28.88 -21.32
CA ASP A 116 -97.72 29.83 -20.72
C ASP A 116 -98.17 31.30 -20.90
N LEU A 117 -98.38 31.99 -19.78
CA LEU A 117 -98.65 33.42 -19.68
C LEU A 117 -98.08 33.94 -18.36
N VAL A 118 -97.23 34.98 -18.42
CA VAL A 118 -96.64 35.63 -17.25
C VAL A 118 -96.88 37.13 -17.33
N THR A 119 -97.58 37.68 -16.34
CA THR A 119 -97.62 39.12 -16.02
C THR A 119 -96.53 39.45 -15.02
N LEU A 120 -95.74 40.49 -15.29
CA LEU A 120 -94.79 41.06 -14.33
C LEU A 120 -95.50 42.18 -13.56
N GLU A 121 -95.61 42.01 -12.25
CA GLU A 121 -95.99 43.06 -11.31
C GLU A 121 -94.71 43.68 -10.74
N GLU A 122 -94.48 44.98 -10.97
CA GLU A 122 -93.33 45.70 -10.39
C GLU A 122 -93.69 46.23 -9.00
N SER A 123 -93.36 45.46 -7.96
CA SER A 123 -93.69 45.77 -6.56
C SER A 123 -92.80 46.87 -5.96
N HIS A 124 -93.07 48.14 -6.28
CA HIS A 124 -92.32 49.29 -5.75
C HIS A 124 -93.20 50.46 -5.31
N GLY A 125 -93.13 50.81 -4.03
CA GLY A 125 -93.47 52.14 -3.49
C GLY A 125 -94.94 52.35 -3.10
N GLU A 126 -95.15 52.74 -1.85
CA GLU A 126 -96.45 53.27 -1.38
C GLU A 126 -96.56 54.75 -1.76
N GLU A 127 -97.35 55.10 -2.78
CA GLU A 127 -98.02 56.41 -2.87
C GLU A 127 -99.27 56.33 -3.78
N GLU A 128 -100.39 56.88 -3.31
CA GLU A 128 -101.73 56.68 -3.92
C GLU A 128 -101.96 57.64 -5.11
N GLY A 129 -101.65 57.18 -6.34
CA GLY A 129 -101.47 58.10 -7.48
C GLY A 129 -101.77 57.60 -8.89
N THR A 130 -102.84 56.84 -9.11
CA THR A 130 -103.25 56.26 -10.42
C THR A 130 -102.38 55.09 -10.90
N ASP A 131 -102.95 53.87 -10.87
CA ASP A 131 -102.38 52.69 -11.52
C ASP A 131 -102.52 52.80 -13.05
N MET A 132 -101.66 53.64 -13.65
CA MET A 132 -101.70 53.98 -15.07
C MET A 132 -100.86 53.00 -15.88
N LEU A 133 -101.43 51.81 -16.13
CA LEU A 133 -100.79 50.70 -16.83
C LEU A 133 -100.06 51.14 -18.11
N LEU A 134 -98.73 51.28 -18.04
CA LEU A 134 -97.92 51.77 -19.15
C LEU A 134 -97.75 50.66 -20.19
N VAL A 135 -98.63 50.66 -21.21
CA VAL A 135 -98.55 49.72 -22.34
C VAL A 135 -97.39 50.11 -23.26
N VAL A 136 -96.16 49.86 -22.81
CA VAL A 136 -94.96 49.89 -23.63
C VAL A 136 -95.12 48.85 -24.74
N PRO A 137 -94.97 49.21 -26.03
CA PRO A 137 -94.98 48.23 -27.12
C PRO A 137 -93.95 47.13 -26.84
N ARG A 138 -94.37 45.85 -26.92
CA ARG A 138 -93.50 44.70 -26.60
C ARG A 138 -92.16 44.74 -27.36
N ALA A 139 -92.13 45.33 -28.56
CA ALA A 139 -90.90 45.54 -29.33
C ALA A 139 -89.91 46.48 -28.64
N GLU A 140 -90.37 47.59 -28.04
CA GLU A 140 -89.52 48.59 -27.37
C GLU A 140 -88.97 48.05 -26.05
N LEU A 141 -89.81 47.38 -25.25
CA LEU A 141 -89.35 46.71 -24.03
C LEU A 141 -88.32 45.62 -24.33
N LEU A 142 -88.55 44.80 -25.36
CA LEU A 142 -87.57 43.81 -25.81
C LEU A 142 -86.30 44.45 -26.39
N GLN A 143 -86.38 45.62 -27.02
CA GLN A 143 -85.21 46.34 -27.54
C GLN A 143 -84.35 46.90 -26.41
N ILE A 144 -84.96 47.46 -25.35
CA ILE A 144 -84.25 47.91 -24.14
C ILE A 144 -83.59 46.72 -23.44
N ARG A 145 -84.34 45.65 -23.16
CA ARG A 145 -83.77 44.42 -22.54
C ARG A 145 -82.66 43.79 -23.40
N LEU A 146 -82.77 43.82 -24.72
CA LEU A 146 -81.70 43.35 -25.62
C LEU A 146 -80.45 44.22 -25.53
N GLN A 147 -80.59 45.55 -25.44
CA GLN A 147 -79.47 46.47 -25.29
C GLN A 147 -78.76 46.30 -23.93
N GLU A 148 -79.54 46.13 -22.85
CA GLU A 148 -79.02 45.78 -21.51
C GLU A 148 -78.22 44.48 -21.56
N CYS A 149 -78.81 43.37 -22.03
CA CYS A 149 -78.12 42.08 -22.13
C CYS A 149 -76.89 42.10 -23.04
N LEU A 150 -76.85 42.96 -24.07
CA LEU A 150 -75.66 43.15 -24.92
C LEU A 150 -74.54 43.90 -24.19
N GLN A 151 -74.88 44.90 -23.37
CA GLN A 151 -73.91 45.62 -22.54
C GLN A 151 -73.39 44.74 -21.39
N GLU A 152 -74.28 44.07 -20.65
CA GLU A 152 -73.92 43.09 -19.63
C GLU A 152 -72.96 42.02 -20.19
N ARG A 153 -73.25 41.50 -21.39
CA ARG A 153 -72.37 40.53 -22.04
C ARG A 153 -71.00 41.11 -22.39
N ALA A 154 -70.90 42.39 -22.77
CA ALA A 154 -69.63 43.04 -23.05
C ALA A 154 -68.80 43.23 -21.77
N GLU A 155 -69.43 43.69 -20.69
CA GLU A 155 -68.81 43.88 -19.37
C GLU A 155 -68.36 42.54 -18.77
N LEU A 156 -69.20 41.50 -18.85
CA LEU A 156 -68.86 40.13 -18.43
C LEU A 156 -67.72 39.53 -19.24
N LEU A 157 -67.66 39.77 -20.56
CA LEU A 157 -66.52 39.33 -21.38
C LEU A 157 -65.23 40.05 -20.98
N GLN A 158 -65.27 41.37 -20.78
CA GLN A 158 -64.11 42.14 -20.33
C GLN A 158 -63.61 41.69 -18.94
N ALA A 159 -64.54 41.44 -18.01
CA ALA A 159 -64.23 40.91 -16.68
C ALA A 159 -63.64 39.49 -16.74
N HIS A 160 -64.20 38.61 -17.58
CA HIS A 160 -63.69 37.26 -17.81
C HIS A 160 -62.28 37.28 -18.42
N GLU A 161 -62.00 38.15 -19.40
CA GLU A 161 -60.64 38.32 -19.91
C GLU A 161 -59.68 38.88 -18.86
N ALA A 162 -60.11 39.86 -18.05
CA ALA A 162 -59.29 40.41 -16.96
C ALA A 162 -58.94 39.34 -15.91
N ALA A 163 -59.91 38.53 -15.50
CA ALA A 163 -59.71 37.39 -14.61
C ALA A 163 -58.77 36.34 -15.20
N ASN A 164 -58.88 36.02 -16.49
CA ASN A 164 -57.95 35.10 -17.15
C ASN A 164 -56.53 35.67 -17.27
N ARG A 165 -56.36 36.96 -17.60
CA ARG A 165 -55.05 37.63 -17.58
C ARG A 165 -54.41 37.58 -16.20
N GLN A 166 -55.19 37.81 -15.14
CA GLN A 166 -54.73 37.75 -13.76
C GLN A 166 -54.33 36.31 -13.37
N ARG A 167 -55.16 35.32 -13.71
CA ARG A 167 -54.89 33.90 -13.46
C ARG A 167 -53.63 33.39 -14.18
N GLU A 168 -53.30 33.90 -15.37
CA GLU A 168 -52.03 33.57 -16.03
C GLU A 168 -50.81 34.27 -15.41
N LYS A 169 -50.96 35.49 -14.86
CA LYS A 169 -49.89 36.11 -14.04
C LYS A 169 -49.62 35.27 -12.79
N GLU A 170 -50.66 34.90 -12.04
CA GLU A 170 -50.54 34.07 -10.84
C GLU A 170 -49.90 32.71 -11.15
N LYS A 171 -50.22 32.09 -12.30
CA LYS A 171 -49.53 30.87 -12.78
C LYS A 171 -48.06 31.13 -13.11
N MET A 172 -47.70 32.27 -13.70
CA MET A 172 -46.31 32.64 -14.00
C MET A 172 -45.51 32.92 -12.73
N GLU A 173 -46.09 33.65 -11.78
CA GLU A 173 -45.50 33.95 -10.47
C GLU A 173 -45.32 32.67 -9.65
N TYR A 174 -46.32 31.78 -9.63
CA TYR A 174 -46.21 30.46 -9.01
C TYR A 174 -45.12 29.59 -9.66
N ARG A 175 -45.02 29.56 -11.00
CA ARG A 175 -43.93 28.87 -11.71
C ARG A 175 -42.56 29.44 -11.33
N GLY A 176 -42.40 30.76 -11.37
CA GLY A 176 -41.13 31.43 -11.01
C GLY A 176 -40.73 31.21 -9.55
N ALA A 177 -41.70 31.25 -8.63
CA ALA A 177 -41.49 30.94 -7.22
C ALA A 177 -41.10 29.47 -7.00
N ARG A 178 -41.77 28.53 -7.70
CA ARG A 178 -41.45 27.10 -7.67
C ARG A 178 -40.03 26.84 -8.17
N GLU A 179 -39.67 27.37 -9.34
CA GLU A 179 -38.30 27.26 -9.87
C GLU A 179 -37.24 27.87 -8.95
N ALA A 180 -37.54 29.01 -8.30
CA ALA A 180 -36.61 29.65 -7.36
C ALA A 180 -36.43 28.81 -6.09
N TRP A 181 -37.48 28.14 -5.62
CA TRP A 181 -37.40 27.15 -4.55
C TRP A 181 -36.60 25.92 -4.98
N ASP A 182 -36.89 25.36 -6.16
CA ASP A 182 -36.17 24.20 -6.71
C ASP A 182 -34.70 24.50 -7.03
N ARG A 183 -34.32 25.75 -7.32
CA ARG A 183 -32.91 26.18 -7.42
C ARG A 183 -32.24 26.17 -6.04
N ARG A 184 -32.81 26.86 -5.05
CA ARG A 184 -32.31 26.89 -3.66
C ARG A 184 -32.21 25.51 -3.02
N HIS A 185 -33.15 24.61 -3.32
CA HIS A 185 -33.13 23.23 -2.84
C HIS A 185 -31.88 22.49 -3.36
N ARG A 186 -31.62 22.56 -4.68
CA ARG A 186 -30.43 21.95 -5.30
C ARG A 186 -29.11 22.60 -4.86
N GLU A 187 -29.10 23.90 -4.59
CA GLU A 187 -27.96 24.60 -3.98
C GLU A 187 -27.64 24.03 -2.59
N LEU A 188 -28.65 23.86 -1.73
CA LEU A 188 -28.49 23.26 -0.40
C LEU A 188 -28.13 21.76 -0.46
N GLU A 189 -28.71 20.98 -1.35
CA GLU A 189 -28.35 19.57 -1.57
C GLU A 189 -26.90 19.41 -2.04
N SER A 190 -26.43 20.30 -2.92
CA SER A 190 -25.04 20.35 -3.38
C SER A 190 -24.08 20.70 -2.26
N GLU A 191 -24.45 21.64 -1.39
CA GLU A 191 -23.65 22.06 -0.24
C GLU A 191 -23.61 20.98 0.86
N ILE A 192 -24.74 20.34 1.17
CA ILE A 192 -24.78 19.14 2.04
C ILE A 192 -23.87 18.05 1.47
N SER A 193 -23.92 17.81 0.15
CA SER A 193 -23.06 16.83 -0.53
C SER A 193 -21.58 17.24 -0.54
N ARG A 194 -21.25 18.53 -0.47
CA ARG A 194 -19.88 19.04 -0.28
C ARG A 194 -19.39 18.79 1.15
N LEU A 195 -20.17 19.21 2.15
CA LEU A 195 -19.84 19.05 3.56
C LEU A 195 -19.73 17.59 3.98
N GLN A 196 -20.58 16.70 3.47
CA GLN A 196 -20.47 15.25 3.68
C GLN A 196 -19.16 14.66 3.12
N ARG A 197 -18.73 15.09 1.92
CA ARG A 197 -17.44 14.67 1.34
C ARG A 197 -16.26 15.19 2.16
N GLU A 198 -16.32 16.42 2.67
CA GLU A 198 -15.27 17.01 3.49
C GLU A 198 -15.18 16.37 4.88
N LEU A 199 -16.32 16.06 5.51
CA LEU A 199 -16.38 15.28 6.76
C LEU A 199 -15.81 13.88 6.57
N ASN A 200 -16.19 13.17 5.50
CA ASN A 200 -15.65 11.84 5.18
C ASN A 200 -14.14 11.89 4.86
N ARG A 201 -13.64 12.94 4.20
CA ARG A 201 -12.20 13.16 4.00
C ARG A 201 -11.48 13.36 5.34
N SER A 202 -12.02 14.21 6.20
CA SER A 202 -11.48 14.48 7.54
C SER A 202 -11.42 13.20 8.38
N PHE A 203 -12.51 12.42 8.42
CA PHE A 203 -12.57 11.16 9.15
C PHE A 203 -11.53 10.13 8.66
N ARG A 204 -11.35 9.99 7.35
CA ARG A 204 -10.29 9.14 6.77
C ARG A 204 -8.89 9.64 7.18
N GLN A 205 -8.65 10.95 7.10
CA GLN A 205 -7.39 11.55 7.55
C GLN A 205 -7.11 11.29 9.05
N THR A 206 -8.12 11.39 9.91
CA THR A 206 -7.98 11.01 11.33
C THR A 206 -7.67 9.52 11.51
N GLN A 207 -8.37 8.63 10.80
CA GLN A 207 -8.13 7.19 10.87
C GLN A 207 -6.73 6.79 10.35
N ASP A 208 -6.26 7.40 9.26
CA ASP A 208 -4.93 7.13 8.71
C ASP A 208 -3.81 7.70 9.60
N MET A 209 -4.07 8.79 10.33
CA MET A 209 -3.14 9.29 11.36
C MET A 209 -3.17 8.42 12.63
N GLN A 210 -4.33 7.89 13.03
CA GLN A 210 -4.43 6.93 14.13
C GLN A 210 -3.65 5.65 13.83
N ARG A 211 -3.80 5.08 12.63
CA ARG A 211 -3.01 3.91 12.19
C ARG A 211 -1.51 4.16 12.22
N LYS A 212 -1.06 5.32 11.72
CA LYS A 212 0.37 5.69 11.82
C LYS A 212 0.83 5.83 13.27
N GLN A 213 -0.02 6.36 14.15
CA GLN A 213 0.29 6.48 15.57
C GLN A 213 0.29 5.11 16.28
N GLU A 214 -0.50 4.14 15.83
CA GLU A 214 -0.46 2.73 16.25
C GLU A 214 0.83 2.05 15.74
N GLU A 215 1.15 2.18 14.45
CA GLU A 215 2.41 1.70 13.84
C GLU A 215 3.67 2.30 14.50
N GLU A 216 3.65 3.60 14.84
CA GLU A 216 4.70 4.28 15.60
C GLU A 216 4.80 3.79 17.05
N GLN A 217 3.67 3.43 17.70
CA GLN A 217 3.67 2.84 19.04
C GLN A 217 4.24 1.43 19.03
N ASP A 218 3.85 0.58 18.08
CA ASP A 218 4.41 -0.77 17.89
C ASP A 218 5.93 -0.69 17.64
N LEU A 219 6.38 0.25 16.80
CA LEU A 219 7.80 0.50 16.56
C LEU A 219 8.54 0.98 17.82
N VAL A 220 7.94 1.85 18.63
CA VAL A 220 8.52 2.32 19.90
C VAL A 220 8.60 1.19 20.93
N GLU A 221 7.60 0.29 21.00
CA GLU A 221 7.66 -0.85 21.90
C GLU A 221 8.73 -1.86 21.45
N LEU A 222 8.80 -2.19 20.15
CA LEU A 222 9.84 -3.05 19.60
C LEU A 222 11.25 -2.51 19.86
N LEU A 223 11.47 -1.20 19.66
CA LEU A 223 12.75 -0.54 19.98
C LEU A 223 13.04 -0.52 21.49
N ALA A 224 12.02 -0.45 22.36
CA ALA A 224 12.20 -0.56 23.80
C ALA A 224 12.57 -1.99 24.23
N GLN A 225 11.96 -3.01 23.60
CA GLN A 225 12.29 -4.42 23.82
C GLN A 225 13.73 -4.74 23.35
N GLU A 226 14.10 -4.33 22.13
CA GLU A 226 15.48 -4.47 21.61
C GLU A 226 16.50 -3.75 22.49
N LYS A 227 16.17 -2.55 22.98
CA LYS A 227 17.03 -1.82 23.93
C LYS A 227 17.21 -2.57 25.25
N SER A 228 16.20 -3.29 25.74
CA SER A 228 16.33 -4.10 26.97
C SER A 228 17.30 -5.26 26.75
N THR A 229 17.12 -6.04 25.68
CA THR A 229 17.98 -7.21 25.40
C THR A 229 19.43 -6.80 25.11
N LEU A 230 19.65 -5.64 24.47
CA LEU A 230 20.99 -5.06 24.29
C LEU A 230 21.62 -4.55 25.60
N LEU A 231 20.83 -4.05 26.56
CA LEU A 231 21.34 -3.67 27.89
C LEU A 231 21.68 -4.90 28.73
N GLU A 232 20.85 -5.94 28.67
CA GLU A 232 21.07 -7.23 29.33
C GLU A 232 22.36 -7.90 28.81
N ALA A 233 22.49 -8.07 27.49
CA ALA A 233 23.68 -8.65 26.86
C ALA A 233 24.96 -7.81 27.09
N ASN A 234 24.83 -6.49 27.25
CA ASN A 234 25.94 -5.61 27.61
C ASN A 234 26.38 -5.84 29.07
N GLU A 235 25.45 -5.94 30.03
CA GLU A 235 25.82 -6.24 31.41
C GLU A 235 26.38 -7.66 31.57
N GLU A 236 25.86 -8.66 30.85
CA GLU A 236 26.47 -10.00 30.75
C GLU A 236 27.92 -9.91 30.25
N SER A 237 28.16 -9.14 29.18
CA SER A 237 29.51 -8.91 28.66
C SER A 237 30.41 -8.20 29.69
N ARG A 238 29.89 -7.23 30.44
CA ARG A 238 30.61 -6.55 31.54
C ARG A 238 30.88 -7.46 32.74
N VAL A 239 30.00 -8.42 33.06
CA VAL A 239 30.27 -9.47 34.05
C VAL A 239 31.43 -10.33 33.55
N ARG A 240 31.33 -10.85 32.32
CA ARG A 240 32.35 -11.71 31.72
C ARG A 240 33.72 -11.04 31.57
N ILE A 241 33.77 -9.74 31.30
CA ILE A 241 35.02 -8.96 31.31
C ILE A 241 35.61 -8.90 32.73
N ARG A 242 34.81 -8.59 33.77
CA ARG A 242 35.28 -8.57 35.17
C ARG A 242 35.80 -9.93 35.64
N GLU A 243 35.17 -11.02 35.21
CA GLU A 243 35.62 -12.40 35.47
C GLU A 243 36.97 -12.68 34.81
N LEU A 244 37.13 -12.35 33.53
CA LEU A 244 38.40 -12.50 32.81
C LEU A 244 39.51 -11.59 33.37
N GLU A 245 39.18 -10.38 33.82
CA GLU A 245 40.08 -9.50 34.56
C GLU A 245 40.49 -10.10 35.92
N GLU A 246 39.66 -10.91 36.56
CA GLU A 246 39.99 -11.64 37.79
C GLU A 246 40.88 -12.85 37.51
N ASP A 247 40.58 -13.63 36.48
CA ASP A 247 41.43 -14.73 36.01
C ASP A 247 42.83 -14.23 35.64
N VAL A 248 42.93 -13.13 34.88
CA VAL A 248 44.22 -12.49 34.56
C VAL A 248 44.93 -12.03 35.83
N ARG A 249 44.24 -11.36 36.77
CA ARG A 249 44.84 -10.97 38.07
C ARG A 249 45.36 -12.17 38.86
N THR A 250 44.61 -13.26 38.97
CA THR A 250 45.04 -14.45 39.72
C THR A 250 46.15 -15.23 39.01
N LEU A 251 46.16 -15.29 37.67
CA LEU A 251 47.25 -15.87 36.89
C LEU A 251 48.54 -15.04 36.99
N THR A 252 48.44 -13.71 36.98
CA THR A 252 49.58 -12.81 37.24
C THR A 252 50.11 -13.01 38.66
N GLN A 253 49.24 -13.05 39.68
CA GLN A 253 49.65 -13.31 41.06
C GLN A 253 50.35 -14.67 41.19
N ARG A 254 49.78 -15.76 40.65
CA ARG A 254 50.41 -17.10 40.63
C ARG A 254 51.77 -17.11 39.93
N THR A 255 51.95 -16.26 38.92
CA THR A 255 53.24 -16.12 38.20
C THR A 255 54.28 -15.43 39.09
N VAL A 256 53.90 -14.33 39.75
CA VAL A 256 54.75 -13.63 40.74
C VAL A 256 55.06 -14.51 41.94
N ASP A 257 54.08 -15.24 42.48
CA ASP A 257 54.28 -16.19 43.59
C ASP A 257 55.33 -17.23 43.20
N ARG A 258 55.19 -17.83 42.01
CA ARG A 258 56.13 -18.87 41.54
C ARG A 258 57.50 -18.31 41.16
N GLU A 259 57.60 -17.05 40.73
CA GLU A 259 58.87 -16.35 40.56
C GLU A 259 59.55 -16.07 41.91
N THR A 260 58.82 -15.61 42.93
CA THR A 260 59.37 -15.45 44.28
C THR A 260 59.74 -16.79 44.92
N GLU A 261 59.03 -17.89 44.62
CA GLU A 261 59.48 -19.24 45.00
C GLU A 261 60.75 -19.66 44.27
N MET A 262 60.88 -19.36 42.98
CA MET A 262 62.12 -19.60 42.22
C MET A 262 63.29 -18.79 42.79
N GLU A 263 63.10 -17.55 43.23
CA GLU A 263 64.14 -16.79 43.94
C GLU A 263 64.45 -17.36 45.32
N ARG A 264 63.43 -17.77 46.11
CA ARG A 264 63.66 -18.51 47.38
C ARG A 264 64.44 -19.80 47.13
N MET A 265 64.23 -20.48 46.00
CA MET A 265 64.97 -21.68 45.60
C MET A 265 66.39 -21.37 45.10
N LYS A 266 66.61 -20.28 44.36
CA LYS A 266 67.94 -19.78 44.00
C LYS A 266 68.75 -19.42 45.26
N GLU A 267 68.15 -18.72 46.22
CA GLU A 267 68.78 -18.38 47.49
C GLU A 267 69.08 -19.62 48.36
N ARG A 268 68.20 -20.64 48.37
CA ARG A 268 68.52 -21.95 48.97
C ARG A 268 69.68 -22.64 48.25
N ALA A 269 69.70 -22.64 46.91
CA ALA A 269 70.77 -23.22 46.11
C ALA A 269 72.11 -22.47 46.30
N LYS A 270 72.07 -21.15 46.49
CA LYS A 270 73.21 -20.29 46.83
C LYS A 270 73.77 -20.59 48.22
N ARG A 271 72.90 -20.86 49.21
CA ARG A 271 73.30 -21.31 50.55
C ARG A 271 73.85 -22.73 50.54
N ALA A 272 73.23 -23.65 49.80
CA ALA A 272 73.80 -24.98 49.54
C ALA A 272 75.13 -24.90 48.76
N GLY A 273 75.29 -23.89 47.90
CA GLY A 273 76.56 -23.56 47.25
C GLY A 273 77.62 -23.01 48.21
N ALA A 274 77.23 -22.26 49.24
CA ALA A 274 78.11 -21.82 50.32
C ALA A 274 78.51 -22.99 51.24
N GLN A 275 77.56 -23.84 51.63
CA GLN A 275 77.85 -25.10 52.34
C GLN A 275 78.74 -26.02 51.50
N ARG A 276 78.55 -26.08 50.18
CA ARG A 276 79.49 -26.80 49.29
C ARG A 276 80.88 -26.17 49.23
N LYS A 277 81.03 -24.87 49.46
CA LYS A 277 82.35 -24.22 49.63
C LYS A 277 82.97 -24.50 51.00
N GLU A 278 82.13 -24.69 52.02
CA GLU A 278 82.54 -25.15 53.35
C GLU A 278 83.00 -26.62 53.28
N GLU A 279 82.22 -27.52 52.68
CA GLU A 279 82.63 -28.88 52.28
C GLU A 279 83.87 -28.88 51.37
N GLU A 280 84.03 -27.89 50.48
CA GLU A 280 85.22 -27.73 49.62
C GLU A 280 86.44 -27.27 50.44
N SER A 281 86.25 -26.56 51.55
CA SER A 281 87.31 -26.21 52.50
C SER A 281 87.69 -27.38 53.41
N GLU A 282 86.72 -28.22 53.83
CA GLU A 282 86.99 -29.51 54.49
C GLU A 282 87.69 -30.47 53.53
N ARG A 283 87.24 -30.53 52.26
CA ARG A 283 87.95 -31.24 51.19
C ARG A 283 89.32 -30.65 50.94
N SER A 284 89.54 -29.34 51.08
CA SER A 284 90.86 -28.71 50.98
C SER A 284 91.79 -29.17 52.10
N ALA A 285 91.28 -29.32 53.34
CA ALA A 285 92.04 -29.92 54.45
C ALA A 285 92.36 -31.40 54.20
N LEU A 286 91.37 -32.20 53.77
CA LEU A 286 91.59 -33.59 53.33
C LEU A 286 92.49 -33.68 52.08
N GLN A 287 92.51 -32.65 51.24
CA GLN A 287 93.36 -32.54 50.06
C GLN A 287 94.78 -32.11 50.41
N ALA A 288 95.00 -31.45 51.56
CA ALA A 288 96.32 -31.21 52.15
C ALA A 288 96.90 -32.49 52.79
N GLU A 289 96.08 -33.30 53.46
CA GLU A 289 96.44 -34.66 53.92
C GLU A 289 96.69 -35.59 52.72
N HIS A 290 95.84 -35.50 51.68
CA HIS A 290 96.10 -36.16 50.41
C HIS A 290 97.36 -35.60 49.74
N GLU A 291 97.70 -34.31 49.91
CA GLU A 291 98.93 -33.72 49.38
C GLU A 291 100.18 -34.31 50.05
N ALA A 292 100.12 -34.61 51.35
CA ALA A 292 101.19 -35.28 52.09
C ALA A 292 101.41 -36.72 51.58
N THR A 293 100.35 -37.52 51.49
CA THR A 293 100.42 -38.88 50.90
C THR A 293 100.82 -38.84 49.41
N LEU A 294 100.40 -37.81 48.67
CA LEU A 294 100.85 -37.53 47.32
C LEU A 294 102.31 -37.06 47.25
N LYS A 295 102.90 -36.49 48.30
CA LYS A 295 104.33 -36.08 48.32
C LYS A 295 105.22 -37.32 48.42
N GLU A 296 104.86 -38.31 49.24
CA GLU A 296 105.53 -39.61 49.25
C GLU A 296 105.35 -40.35 47.91
N MET A 297 104.12 -40.43 47.40
CA MET A 297 103.83 -41.08 46.11
C MET A 297 104.45 -40.35 44.90
N ARG A 298 104.60 -39.01 44.97
CA ARG A 298 105.41 -38.24 44.02
C ARG A 298 106.86 -38.71 44.06
N SER A 299 107.51 -38.70 45.24
CA SER A 299 108.93 -39.07 45.39
C SER A 299 109.30 -40.43 44.75
N LEU A 300 108.38 -41.41 44.76
CA LEU A 300 108.60 -42.74 44.19
C LEU A 300 108.24 -42.85 42.69
N ARG A 301 107.28 -42.07 42.20
CA ARG A 301 106.72 -42.21 40.82
C ARG A 301 107.27 -41.17 39.84
N GLU A 302 107.57 -39.98 40.35
CA GLU A 302 108.27 -38.86 39.71
C GLU A 302 109.78 -39.16 39.52
N ARG A 303 110.25 -40.28 40.10
CA ARG A 303 111.57 -40.89 39.93
C ARG A 303 111.70 -41.89 38.77
N LEU A 304 110.60 -42.31 38.13
CA LEU A 304 110.61 -43.47 37.22
C LEU A 304 109.98 -43.22 35.84
N ASN A 305 108.95 -42.37 35.71
CA ASN A 305 108.15 -42.28 34.48
C ASN A 305 108.10 -40.89 33.82
N THR A 306 108.48 -39.87 34.60
CA THR A 306 108.98 -38.56 34.15
C THR A 306 110.13 -38.66 33.14
N SER A 307 110.88 -39.76 33.16
CA SER A 307 112.04 -40.01 32.28
C SER A 307 111.70 -40.54 30.89
N GLU A 308 110.50 -41.09 30.67
CA GLU A 308 110.19 -41.88 29.46
C GLU A 308 108.94 -41.38 28.73
N ARG A 309 107.80 -41.37 29.44
CA ARG A 309 106.48 -41.22 28.81
C ARG A 309 106.10 -39.77 28.49
N THR A 310 106.72 -38.81 29.17
CA THR A 310 106.73 -37.39 28.80
C THR A 310 107.26 -37.15 27.39
N SER A 311 108.34 -37.84 26.99
CA SER A 311 108.98 -37.68 25.68
C SER A 311 108.11 -38.22 24.52
N GLU A 312 107.41 -39.33 24.76
CA GLU A 312 106.60 -40.01 23.74
C GLU A 312 105.16 -39.50 23.69
N GLY A 313 104.54 -39.32 24.85
CA GLY A 313 103.17 -38.82 24.99
C GLY A 313 103.02 -37.40 24.42
N LEU A 314 104.00 -36.50 24.61
CA LEU A 314 103.95 -35.18 23.98
C LEU A 314 104.07 -35.24 22.46
N LYS A 315 104.93 -36.10 21.90
CA LYS A 315 105.05 -36.27 20.43
C LYS A 315 103.77 -36.85 19.82
N SER A 316 103.20 -37.87 20.46
CA SER A 316 101.93 -38.49 20.04
C SER A 316 100.78 -37.49 20.12
N ASN A 317 100.62 -36.77 21.24
CA ASN A 317 99.57 -35.77 21.39
C ASN A 317 99.78 -34.55 20.49
N LEU A 318 101.02 -34.12 20.20
CA LEU A 318 101.25 -33.03 19.26
C LEU A 318 100.93 -33.45 17.81
N SER A 319 101.25 -34.68 17.40
CA SER A 319 100.83 -35.24 16.10
C SER A 319 99.30 -35.42 16.02
N SER A 320 98.67 -35.89 17.09
CA SER A 320 97.22 -35.94 17.22
C SER A 320 96.59 -34.56 17.11
N MET A 321 97.10 -33.57 17.84
CA MET A 321 96.61 -32.18 17.83
C MET A 321 96.88 -31.47 16.51
N VAL A 322 97.98 -31.76 15.79
CA VAL A 322 98.20 -31.24 14.43
C VAL A 322 97.22 -31.87 13.46
N THR A 323 97.04 -33.20 13.46
CA THR A 323 96.04 -33.82 12.57
C THR A 323 94.60 -33.49 12.97
N GLN A 324 94.32 -33.17 14.25
CA GLN A 324 93.02 -32.67 14.71
C GLN A 324 92.81 -31.19 14.36
N ARG A 325 93.87 -30.37 14.40
CA ARG A 325 93.86 -29.01 13.84
C ARG A 325 93.61 -29.07 12.34
N ASP A 326 94.26 -29.96 11.62
CA ASP A 326 94.12 -30.05 10.17
C ASP A 326 92.75 -30.60 9.77
N ARG A 327 92.19 -31.57 10.53
CA ARG A 327 90.78 -31.96 10.45
C ARG A 327 89.86 -30.77 10.72
N THR A 328 89.93 -30.12 11.88
CA THR A 328 89.06 -28.98 12.22
C THR A 328 89.25 -27.76 11.30
N GLN A 329 90.43 -27.57 10.71
CA GLN A 329 90.70 -26.56 9.68
C GLN A 329 90.11 -26.96 8.32
N SER A 330 90.10 -28.25 7.98
CA SER A 330 89.40 -28.76 6.79
C SER A 330 87.87 -28.74 6.97
N GLU A 331 87.36 -29.06 8.15
CA GLU A 331 85.94 -28.94 8.56
C GLU A 331 85.52 -27.47 8.55
N LEU A 332 86.36 -26.55 9.02
CA LEU A 332 86.13 -25.11 8.98
C LEU A 332 86.24 -24.54 7.55
N HIS A 333 87.08 -25.12 6.68
CA HIS A 333 87.08 -24.79 5.25
C HIS A 333 85.82 -25.32 4.56
N GLN A 334 85.38 -26.53 4.87
CA GLN A 334 84.15 -27.13 4.37
C GLN A 334 82.91 -26.37 4.86
N ALA A 335 82.87 -25.96 6.13
CA ALA A 335 81.82 -25.12 6.70
C ALA A 335 81.81 -23.71 6.08
N ARG A 336 82.98 -23.14 5.76
CA ARG A 336 83.06 -21.89 4.96
C ARG A 336 82.52 -22.09 3.54
N LEU A 337 82.80 -23.22 2.90
CA LEU A 337 82.26 -23.56 1.58
C LEU A 337 80.72 -23.72 1.63
N GLN A 338 80.22 -24.45 2.63
CA GLN A 338 78.78 -24.64 2.88
C GLN A 338 78.09 -23.31 3.23
N ALA A 339 78.71 -22.45 4.05
CA ALA A 339 78.19 -21.12 4.36
C ALA A 339 78.15 -20.22 3.11
N ALA A 340 79.17 -20.27 2.24
CA ALA A 340 79.16 -19.56 0.96
C ALA A 340 78.07 -20.10 0.01
N GLN A 341 77.87 -21.42 -0.03
CA GLN A 341 76.85 -22.08 -0.84
C GLN A 341 75.42 -21.75 -0.35
N LEU A 342 75.20 -21.74 0.97
CA LEU A 342 73.95 -21.29 1.60
C LEU A 342 73.73 -19.78 1.38
N THR A 343 74.79 -18.97 1.39
CA THR A 343 74.71 -17.53 1.08
C THR A 343 74.32 -17.29 -0.39
N LEU A 344 74.81 -18.12 -1.31
CA LEU A 344 74.41 -18.10 -2.72
C LEU A 344 72.92 -18.47 -2.86
N GLN A 345 72.48 -19.57 -2.24
CA GLN A 345 71.06 -19.98 -2.22
C GLN A 345 70.15 -18.90 -1.60
N LEU A 346 70.60 -18.21 -0.54
CA LEU A 346 69.90 -17.08 0.05
C LEU A 346 69.81 -15.89 -0.92
N ALA A 347 70.86 -15.62 -1.69
CA ALA A 347 70.88 -14.59 -2.72
C ALA A 347 69.93 -14.94 -3.89
N ASP A 348 69.93 -16.19 -4.35
CA ASP A 348 69.05 -16.68 -5.41
C ASP A 348 67.57 -16.61 -4.99
N ALA A 349 67.23 -17.06 -3.77
CA ALA A 349 65.89 -16.90 -3.21
C ALA A 349 65.50 -15.41 -3.05
N SER A 350 66.46 -14.57 -2.66
CA SER A 350 66.27 -13.11 -2.56
C SER A 350 66.15 -12.41 -3.91
N LEU A 351 66.67 -13.00 -4.99
CA LEU A 351 66.46 -12.56 -6.38
C LEU A 351 65.07 -12.97 -6.85
N ALA A 352 64.69 -14.24 -6.69
CA ALA A 352 63.37 -14.76 -7.05
C ALA A 352 62.23 -13.98 -6.35
N LEU A 353 62.40 -13.61 -5.08
CA LEU A 353 61.45 -12.75 -4.35
C LEU A 353 61.39 -11.30 -4.89
N ARG A 354 62.46 -10.77 -5.48
CA ARG A 354 62.44 -9.45 -6.16
C ARG A 354 61.76 -9.57 -7.53
N GLU A 355 62.08 -10.60 -8.31
CA GLU A 355 61.43 -10.87 -9.59
C GLU A 355 59.93 -11.11 -9.44
N GLY A 356 59.50 -11.90 -8.46
CA GLY A 356 58.09 -12.12 -8.16
C GLY A 356 57.35 -10.83 -7.83
N ARG A 357 57.94 -9.94 -7.02
CA ARG A 357 57.38 -8.60 -6.74
C ARG A 357 57.35 -7.71 -7.98
N ALA A 358 58.35 -7.78 -8.87
CA ALA A 358 58.38 -7.02 -10.11
C ALA A 358 57.30 -7.49 -11.11
N ARG A 359 57.15 -8.81 -11.29
CA ARG A 359 56.09 -9.43 -12.10
C ARG A 359 54.70 -9.02 -11.59
N TRP A 360 54.46 -9.14 -10.28
CA TRP A 360 53.21 -8.72 -9.66
C TRP A 360 52.92 -7.22 -9.81
N ALA A 361 53.94 -6.36 -9.71
CA ALA A 361 53.79 -4.93 -9.93
C ALA A 361 53.40 -4.59 -11.38
N GLN A 362 54.00 -5.29 -12.36
CA GLN A 362 53.69 -5.16 -13.79
C GLN A 362 52.29 -5.70 -14.12
N GLU A 363 51.92 -6.86 -13.57
CA GLU A 363 50.60 -7.48 -13.72
C GLU A 363 49.50 -6.58 -13.15
N ARG A 364 49.69 -6.03 -11.94
CA ARG A 364 48.80 -5.04 -11.34
C ARG A 364 48.62 -3.81 -12.23
N GLN A 365 49.70 -3.28 -12.83
CA GLN A 365 49.61 -2.13 -13.74
C GLN A 365 48.85 -2.50 -15.04
N SER A 366 49.04 -3.71 -15.56
CA SER A 366 48.29 -4.21 -16.72
C SER A 366 46.80 -4.39 -16.42
N LEU A 367 46.45 -4.81 -15.20
CA LEU A 367 45.06 -4.91 -14.73
C LEU A 367 44.42 -3.53 -14.57
N GLN A 368 45.16 -2.54 -14.04
CA GLN A 368 44.69 -1.15 -13.99
C GLN A 368 44.41 -0.59 -15.38
N LEU A 369 45.33 -0.76 -16.34
CA LEU A 369 45.16 -0.36 -17.75
C LEU A 369 44.04 -1.13 -18.49
N SER A 370 43.60 -2.28 -17.99
CA SER A 370 42.39 -2.96 -18.49
C SER A 370 41.14 -2.35 -17.88
N ALA A 371 41.11 -2.18 -16.55
CA ALA A 371 39.98 -1.59 -15.84
C ALA A 371 39.68 -0.15 -16.30
N GLU A 372 40.70 0.64 -16.64
CA GLU A 372 40.55 1.96 -17.26
C GLU A 372 39.84 1.87 -18.62
N LYS A 373 40.25 0.96 -19.50
CA LYS A 373 39.60 0.74 -20.82
C LYS A 373 38.19 0.16 -20.69
N ASP A 374 37.95 -0.68 -19.70
CA ASP A 374 36.62 -1.21 -19.40
C ASP A 374 35.72 -0.12 -18.80
N HIS A 375 36.28 0.85 -18.08
CA HIS A 375 35.56 2.06 -17.67
C HIS A 375 35.26 2.99 -18.85
N GLU A 376 36.20 3.20 -19.78
CA GLU A 376 35.96 3.94 -21.04
C GLU A 376 34.84 3.29 -21.88
N ARG A 377 34.83 1.96 -21.99
CA ARG A 377 33.77 1.17 -22.66
C ARG A 377 32.41 1.33 -21.98
N LEU A 378 32.37 1.35 -20.65
CA LEU A 378 31.13 1.58 -19.90
C LEU A 378 30.64 3.03 -20.06
N GLN A 379 31.54 4.02 -20.11
CA GLN A 379 31.16 5.41 -20.37
C GLN A 379 30.58 5.60 -21.78
N THR A 380 31.17 4.99 -22.82
CA THR A 380 30.64 5.08 -24.18
C THR A 380 29.28 4.38 -24.33
N LEU A 381 29.13 3.16 -23.78
CA LEU A 381 27.82 2.49 -23.74
C LEU A 381 26.77 3.28 -22.97
N ASN A 382 27.13 3.92 -21.85
CA ASN A 382 26.21 4.76 -21.09
C ASN A 382 25.77 6.01 -21.88
N ALA A 383 26.68 6.62 -22.65
CA ALA A 383 26.35 7.74 -23.53
C ALA A 383 25.53 7.33 -24.77
N GLU A 384 25.63 6.09 -25.23
CA GLU A 384 24.73 5.52 -26.25
C GLU A 384 23.34 5.24 -25.68
N ILE A 385 23.25 4.67 -24.47
CA ILE A 385 21.98 4.46 -23.76
C ILE A 385 21.25 5.79 -23.54
N GLN A 386 21.94 6.83 -23.07
CA GLN A 386 21.32 8.15 -22.85
C GLN A 386 20.72 8.74 -24.14
N LYS A 387 21.40 8.63 -25.29
CA LYS A 387 20.86 9.06 -26.60
C LYS A 387 19.65 8.23 -27.04
N MET A 388 19.64 6.93 -26.73
CA MET A 388 18.48 6.06 -26.99
C MET A 388 17.30 6.38 -26.05
N GLU A 389 17.56 6.85 -24.83
CA GLU A 389 16.51 7.34 -23.91
C GLU A 389 15.98 8.72 -24.32
N GLU A 390 16.83 9.62 -24.79
CA GLU A 390 16.46 10.94 -25.33
C GLU A 390 15.56 10.78 -26.57
N THR A 391 16.02 10.03 -27.59
CA THR A 391 15.21 9.77 -28.81
C THR A 391 13.92 9.01 -28.51
N LEU A 392 13.90 8.11 -27.52
CA LEU A 392 12.66 7.46 -27.06
C LEU A 392 11.70 8.44 -26.36
N GLN A 393 12.20 9.50 -25.71
CA GLN A 393 11.36 10.58 -25.18
C GLN A 393 10.84 11.49 -26.29
N GLU A 394 11.65 11.81 -27.30
CA GLU A 394 11.22 12.57 -28.48
C GLU A 394 10.10 11.85 -29.26
N GLU A 395 10.27 10.56 -29.57
CA GLU A 395 9.23 9.72 -30.20
C GLU A 395 7.95 9.63 -29.35
N ARG A 396 8.06 9.60 -28.01
CA ARG A 396 6.89 9.65 -27.11
C ARG A 396 6.18 11.00 -27.16
N MET A 397 6.92 12.11 -27.18
CA MET A 397 6.35 13.45 -27.32
C MET A 397 5.68 13.63 -28.67
N GLU A 398 6.32 13.17 -29.76
CA GLU A 398 5.77 13.26 -31.10
C GLU A 398 4.55 12.34 -31.27
N LYS A 399 4.53 11.14 -30.66
CA LYS A 399 3.32 10.31 -30.57
C LYS A 399 2.17 11.03 -29.88
N VAL A 400 2.39 11.64 -28.71
CA VAL A 400 1.35 12.38 -27.98
C VAL A 400 0.88 13.60 -28.78
N LYS A 401 1.80 14.31 -29.44
CA LYS A 401 1.50 15.43 -30.35
C LYS A 401 0.68 14.98 -31.56
N LEU A 402 0.97 13.83 -32.14
CA LEU A 402 0.17 13.22 -33.21
C LEU A 402 -1.16 12.69 -32.69
N GLU A 403 -1.27 12.20 -31.46
CA GLU A 403 -2.57 11.83 -30.86
C GLU A 403 -3.44 13.05 -30.57
N VAL A 404 -2.84 14.18 -30.19
CA VAL A 404 -3.53 15.48 -30.01
C VAL A 404 -3.87 16.13 -31.35
N GLU A 405 -3.05 16.03 -32.38
CA GLU A 405 -3.37 16.57 -33.72
C GLU A 405 -4.29 15.63 -34.51
N ILE A 406 -4.24 14.32 -34.27
CA ILE A 406 -5.34 13.41 -34.59
C ILE A 406 -6.54 13.73 -33.67
N GLY A 407 -6.40 14.34 -32.50
CA GLY A 407 -7.51 15.03 -31.82
C GLY A 407 -8.07 16.18 -32.68
N ARG A 408 -7.19 16.99 -33.27
CA ARG A 408 -7.52 18.12 -34.16
C ARG A 408 -7.79 17.78 -35.64
N GLU A 409 -7.72 16.52 -36.03
CA GLU A 409 -8.13 16.00 -37.36
C GLU A 409 -9.17 14.86 -37.24
N LYS A 410 -9.27 14.25 -36.05
CA LYS A 410 -10.60 14.00 -35.53
C LYS A 410 -11.37 15.33 -35.53
N ASP A 411 -10.77 16.54 -35.34
CA ASP A 411 -11.33 17.88 -35.72
C ASP A 411 -11.40 18.14 -37.26
N CYS A 412 -11.23 17.15 -38.15
CA CYS A 412 -11.45 17.22 -39.61
C CYS A 412 -12.72 16.46 -40.11
N ASN A 413 -13.65 16.09 -39.21
CA ASN A 413 -14.86 15.27 -39.47
C ASN A 413 -16.26 15.87 -39.09
N ARG A 414 -16.77 15.59 -37.87
CA ARG A 414 -18.11 15.79 -37.27
C ARG A 414 -18.78 17.19 -37.19
N VAL A 415 -18.11 18.32 -37.00
CA VAL A 415 -18.67 19.70 -36.86
C VAL A 415 -19.12 20.23 -38.22
N GLN A 416 -18.30 20.29 -39.27
CA GLN A 416 -18.84 20.57 -40.60
C GLN A 416 -19.71 19.41 -41.11
N LEU A 417 -19.58 18.17 -40.62
CA LEU A 417 -20.63 17.17 -40.88
C LEU A 417 -21.95 17.51 -40.17
N CYS A 418 -21.93 18.20 -39.02
CA CYS A 418 -23.11 18.77 -38.38
C CYS A 418 -23.60 20.04 -39.10
N GLU A 419 -22.71 20.91 -39.60
CA GLU A 419 -23.06 22.12 -40.33
C GLU A 419 -23.59 21.78 -41.72
N THR A 420 -22.90 20.98 -42.53
CA THR A 420 -23.42 20.51 -43.83
C THR A 420 -24.69 19.67 -43.65
N ARG A 421 -24.90 18.98 -42.51
CA ARG A 421 -26.19 18.35 -42.17
C ARG A 421 -27.28 19.39 -41.83
N ARG A 422 -26.93 20.47 -41.10
CA ARG A 422 -27.81 21.60 -40.79
C ARG A 422 -28.20 22.35 -42.07
N GLU A 423 -27.22 22.74 -42.89
CA GLU A 423 -27.42 23.36 -44.20
C GLU A 423 -28.25 22.47 -45.14
N LEU A 424 -28.02 21.16 -45.16
CA LEU A 424 -28.82 20.23 -45.96
C LEU A 424 -30.23 20.01 -45.38
N GLN A 425 -30.46 20.27 -44.09
CA GLN A 425 -31.80 20.37 -43.50
C GLN A 425 -32.48 21.71 -43.81
N GLU A 426 -31.75 22.83 -43.75
CA GLU A 426 -32.21 24.17 -44.08
C GLU A 426 -32.54 24.30 -45.58
N LEU A 427 -31.69 23.80 -46.47
CA LEU A 427 -31.95 23.70 -47.91
C LEU A 427 -33.11 22.76 -48.22
N LYS A 428 -33.31 21.68 -47.45
CA LYS A 428 -34.53 20.86 -47.57
C LYS A 428 -35.78 21.57 -47.03
N ALA A 429 -35.63 22.46 -46.05
CA ALA A 429 -36.74 23.25 -45.51
C ALA A 429 -37.13 24.38 -46.48
N SER A 430 -36.18 25.19 -46.95
CA SER A 430 -36.40 26.23 -47.94
C SER A 430 -36.87 25.66 -49.29
N LEU A 431 -36.42 24.46 -49.67
CA LEU A 431 -36.99 23.72 -50.81
C LEU A 431 -38.46 23.35 -50.59
N ARG A 432 -38.84 22.85 -49.41
CA ARG A 432 -40.26 22.55 -49.09
C ARG A 432 -41.10 23.83 -49.06
N VAL A 433 -40.54 24.94 -48.57
CA VAL A 433 -41.19 26.25 -48.57
C VAL A 433 -41.39 26.75 -50.00
N THR A 434 -40.34 26.87 -50.80
CA THR A 434 -40.43 27.31 -52.21
C THR A 434 -41.26 26.38 -53.10
N GLN A 435 -41.28 25.07 -52.82
CA GLN A 435 -42.18 24.12 -53.47
C GLN A 435 -43.66 24.40 -53.09
N LYS A 436 -43.95 24.64 -51.80
CA LYS A 436 -45.29 25.04 -51.34
C LYS A 436 -45.71 26.42 -51.85
N GLU A 437 -44.82 27.41 -51.84
CA GLU A 437 -45.04 28.74 -52.40
C GLU A 437 -45.32 28.66 -53.90
N LYS A 438 -44.63 27.77 -54.63
CA LYS A 438 -44.91 27.52 -56.05
C LYS A 438 -46.25 26.81 -56.26
N GLU A 439 -46.62 25.85 -55.41
CA GLU A 439 -47.94 25.18 -55.45
C GLU A 439 -49.06 26.18 -55.12
N GLN A 440 -48.86 27.03 -54.12
CA GLN A 440 -49.75 28.13 -53.74
C GLN A 440 -49.85 29.18 -54.86
N LEU A 441 -48.74 29.68 -55.41
CA LEU A 441 -48.75 30.61 -56.55
C LEU A 441 -49.38 29.99 -57.80
N LEU A 442 -49.35 28.66 -57.98
CA LEU A 442 -50.09 27.99 -59.05
C LEU A 442 -51.59 27.90 -58.76
N ALA A 443 -52.00 27.72 -57.50
CA ALA A 443 -53.39 27.76 -57.07
C ALA A 443 -53.96 29.20 -57.14
N GLU A 444 -53.29 30.18 -56.54
CA GLU A 444 -53.61 31.61 -56.63
C GLU A 444 -53.65 32.08 -58.09
N LYS A 445 -52.70 31.65 -58.93
CA LYS A 445 -52.77 31.91 -60.38
C LYS A 445 -54.05 31.33 -60.99
N GLN A 446 -54.48 30.12 -60.62
CA GLN A 446 -55.72 29.51 -61.11
C GLN A 446 -56.99 30.21 -60.57
N GLU A 447 -56.99 30.71 -59.34
CA GLU A 447 -58.08 31.52 -58.80
C GLU A 447 -58.16 32.88 -59.52
N LEU A 448 -57.02 33.56 -59.70
CA LEU A 448 -56.92 34.80 -60.46
C LEU A 448 -57.30 34.60 -61.94
N MET A 449 -57.03 33.40 -62.50
CA MET A 449 -57.48 32.96 -63.83
C MET A 449 -59.00 32.96 -63.94
N GLN A 450 -59.67 32.39 -62.94
CA GLN A 450 -61.13 32.31 -62.86
C GLN A 450 -61.74 33.67 -62.58
N TYR A 451 -61.15 34.46 -61.68
CA TYR A 451 -61.61 35.81 -61.33
C TYR A 451 -61.50 36.78 -62.51
N ILE A 452 -60.40 36.74 -63.29
CA ILE A 452 -60.29 37.50 -64.55
C ILE A 452 -61.42 37.10 -65.52
N CYS A 453 -61.75 35.82 -65.65
CA CYS A 453 -62.86 35.39 -66.52
C CYS A 453 -64.23 35.83 -65.99
N GLN A 454 -64.42 35.92 -64.66
CA GLN A 454 -65.64 36.48 -64.05
C GLN A 454 -65.74 38.00 -64.25
N LEU A 455 -64.63 38.73 -64.22
CA LEU A 455 -64.59 40.16 -64.56
C LEU A 455 -64.81 40.39 -66.06
N GLU A 456 -64.24 39.56 -66.93
CA GLU A 456 -64.43 39.65 -68.39
C GLU A 456 -65.87 39.31 -68.81
N GLN A 457 -66.59 38.46 -68.08
CA GLN A 457 -68.05 38.31 -68.24
C GLN A 457 -68.85 39.47 -67.63
N LYS A 458 -68.30 40.19 -66.64
CA LYS A 458 -68.91 41.41 -66.08
C LYS A 458 -68.56 42.67 -66.89
N THR A 459 -69.05 42.68 -68.13
CA THR A 459 -70.08 43.67 -68.53
C THR A 459 -69.85 45.08 -67.95
N GLY A 460 -68.98 45.88 -68.59
CA GLY A 460 -68.84 47.31 -68.28
C GLY A 460 -67.42 47.87 -68.41
N MET A 461 -67.07 48.33 -69.62
CA MET A 461 -65.80 49.01 -70.00
C MET A 461 -64.49 48.18 -69.98
N VAL A 462 -63.96 47.98 -71.20
CA VAL A 462 -62.56 47.64 -71.56
C VAL A 462 -62.11 46.21 -71.21
N SER A 463 -61.27 45.61 -72.06
CA SER A 463 -61.26 44.15 -72.26
C SER A 463 -59.88 43.49 -72.42
N SER A 464 -59.83 42.22 -72.00
CA SER A 464 -59.05 41.12 -72.60
C SER A 464 -57.58 40.89 -72.22
N ALA A 465 -57.41 40.20 -71.09
CA ALA A 465 -56.87 38.84 -71.00
C ALA A 465 -55.41 38.41 -71.35
N LYS A 466 -54.96 37.46 -70.51
CA LYS A 466 -54.24 36.19 -70.83
C LYS A 466 -52.73 36.29 -71.16
N TRP A 467 -51.85 36.14 -70.14
CA TRP A 467 -51.28 34.90 -69.54
C TRP A 467 -50.11 34.25 -70.31
N SER A 468 -49.05 33.84 -69.61
CA SER A 468 -48.56 32.43 -69.55
C SER A 468 -47.35 32.25 -68.62
N THR A 469 -46.87 31.01 -68.44
CA THR A 469 -45.88 30.61 -67.41
C THR A 469 -45.05 29.40 -67.87
N ALA A 470 -43.76 29.34 -67.51
CA ALA A 470 -42.91 28.13 -67.66
C ALA A 470 -41.84 28.05 -66.52
N PRO A 471 -41.26 26.86 -66.22
CA PRO A 471 -40.57 26.58 -64.94
C PRO A 471 -39.16 25.92 -65.09
N LEU A 472 -38.71 25.19 -64.03
CA LEU A 472 -37.57 24.23 -63.96
C LEU A 472 -36.18 24.85 -63.59
N LEU A 473 -35.20 24.17 -62.95
CA LEU A 473 -35.09 22.83 -62.33
C LEU A 473 -33.98 22.75 -61.23
N PHE A 474 -33.88 21.59 -60.56
CA PHE A 474 -32.84 21.11 -59.59
C PHE A 474 -31.47 20.74 -60.23
N PRO A 475 -30.44 20.19 -59.52
CA PRO A 475 -29.88 20.41 -58.15
C PRO A 475 -28.32 20.51 -58.12
N GLY A 476 -27.68 20.59 -56.93
CA GLY A 476 -26.21 20.42 -56.76
C GLY A 476 -25.71 20.10 -55.32
N ARG A 477 -24.65 19.29 -55.19
CA ARG A 477 -23.96 18.79 -53.95
C ARG A 477 -22.43 18.85 -54.18
N PRO A 478 -21.56 19.32 -53.25
CA PRO A 478 -20.84 18.52 -52.21
C PRO A 478 -20.79 19.23 -50.82
N SER A 479 -20.43 18.67 -49.64
CA SER A 479 -19.28 17.85 -49.15
C SER A 479 -17.94 18.64 -49.02
N SER A 480 -17.16 18.63 -47.92
CA SER A 480 -17.30 17.99 -46.57
C SER A 480 -16.15 18.30 -45.55
N ALA A 481 -16.48 18.54 -44.25
CA ALA A 481 -15.80 18.09 -42.97
C ALA A 481 -14.71 18.94 -42.15
N THR A 482 -14.96 19.24 -40.82
CA THR A 482 -14.11 19.61 -39.58
C THR A 482 -14.88 19.34 -38.25
N SER A 483 -14.39 19.30 -36.95
CA SER A 483 -14.96 18.33 -35.93
C SER A 483 -14.98 18.28 -34.35
N ASP A 484 -14.06 17.57 -33.67
CA ASP A 484 -14.19 16.44 -32.71
C ASP A 484 -14.87 16.68 -31.34
N SER A 485 -14.88 15.63 -30.50
CA SER A 485 -14.26 15.57 -29.16
C SER A 485 -14.55 14.20 -28.52
N GLU A 486 -13.58 13.67 -27.76
CA GLU A 486 -13.59 12.39 -27.03
C GLU A 486 -14.42 12.42 -25.71
N ASP A 487 -14.53 11.28 -25.02
CA ASP A 487 -14.98 11.17 -23.62
C ASP A 487 -14.36 9.92 -22.91
N GLU A 488 -14.52 9.80 -21.59
CA GLU A 488 -13.59 9.12 -20.65
C GLU A 488 -13.88 7.64 -20.21
N ASN A 489 -12.79 6.89 -19.91
CA ASN A 489 -12.67 5.80 -18.88
C ASN A 489 -13.51 4.49 -19.08
N PRO A 490 -13.53 3.48 -18.17
CA PRO A 490 -12.62 3.08 -17.07
C PRO A 490 -12.24 1.56 -16.96
N GLU A 491 -11.45 1.22 -15.91
CA GLU A 491 -11.32 -0.08 -15.18
C GLU A 491 -10.57 -1.32 -15.76
N ALA A 492 -9.64 -1.92 -14.96
CA ALA A 492 -9.83 -3.24 -14.29
C ALA A 492 -8.56 -3.89 -13.62
N LEU A 493 -8.54 -3.88 -12.28
CA LEU A 493 -8.11 -4.92 -11.29
C LEU A 493 -6.93 -5.93 -11.49
N GLN A 494 -5.86 -5.74 -10.69
CA GLN A 494 -5.28 -6.68 -9.67
C GLN A 494 -4.69 -8.08 -10.11
N PRO A 495 -4.29 -9.01 -9.19
CA PRO A 495 -3.01 -8.96 -8.41
C PRO A 495 -2.24 -10.31 -8.34
N LEU A 496 -1.06 -10.35 -7.68
CA LEU A 496 -0.61 -11.48 -6.81
C LEU A 496 0.64 -11.18 -5.94
N ARG A 497 0.95 -12.08 -4.98
CA ARG A 497 2.02 -11.98 -3.94
C ARG A 497 3.02 -13.17 -4.00
N PRO A 498 4.20 -13.09 -3.35
CA PRO A 498 5.23 -14.16 -3.33
C PRO A 498 4.99 -15.21 -2.21
N PRO A 499 5.81 -16.29 -2.14
CA PRO A 499 6.75 -16.39 -1.01
C PRO A 499 8.12 -17.11 -1.24
N ARG A 500 9.11 -16.72 -0.41
CA ARG A 500 10.09 -17.48 0.44
C ARG A 500 10.16 -19.05 0.39
N PRO A 501 11.20 -19.73 0.99
CA PRO A 501 12.27 -19.30 1.91
C PRO A 501 13.70 -19.94 1.72
N LEU A 502 14.58 -19.76 2.73
CA LEU A 502 15.82 -20.51 3.12
C LEU A 502 17.16 -20.12 2.45
N GLY A 503 18.28 -19.94 3.18
CA GLY A 503 18.42 -19.93 4.65
C GLY A 503 19.82 -19.57 5.23
N ASN A 504 19.79 -18.92 6.40
CA ASN A 504 20.71 -18.84 7.56
C ASN A 504 22.25 -19.10 7.48
N TYR A 505 23.00 -18.05 7.87
CA TYR A 505 24.07 -17.97 8.92
C TYR A 505 25.38 -18.82 8.94
N THR A 506 26.46 -18.09 9.31
CA THR A 506 27.65 -18.46 10.13
C THR A 506 28.81 -19.36 9.63
N LEU A 507 29.98 -18.70 9.47
CA LEU A 507 31.21 -18.84 10.30
C LEU A 507 32.05 -20.16 10.28
N GLY A 508 33.36 -20.02 10.00
CA GLY A 508 34.40 -20.57 10.88
C GLY A 508 35.27 -21.77 10.44
N GLU A 509 36.45 -21.46 9.91
CA GLU A 509 37.76 -22.15 10.08
C GLU A 509 38.04 -23.66 9.87
N GLN A 510 39.27 -23.89 9.34
CA GLN A 510 40.18 -25.05 9.50
C GLN A 510 39.82 -26.46 9.00
N GLY A 511 40.82 -27.11 8.37
CA GLY A 511 40.92 -28.58 8.22
C GLY A 511 41.06 -29.10 6.78
N GLY A 512 42.24 -29.62 6.42
CA GLY A 512 42.41 -30.56 5.30
C GLY A 512 42.00 -32.00 5.70
N PRO A 513 42.11 -33.03 4.83
CA PRO A 513 43.29 -33.25 3.97
C PRO A 513 43.06 -33.91 2.58
N GLY A 514 44.14 -34.06 1.80
CA GLY A 514 44.45 -35.35 1.14
C GLY A 514 44.14 -35.59 -0.35
N SER A 515 45.18 -35.43 -1.19
CA SER A 515 45.70 -36.44 -2.15
C SER A 515 44.79 -37.06 -3.25
N LEU A 516 45.22 -37.00 -4.52
CA LEU A 516 45.78 -38.16 -5.27
C LEU A 516 46.27 -37.83 -6.70
N ASP A 517 46.82 -38.85 -7.38
CA ASP A 517 47.27 -38.95 -8.79
C ASP A 517 48.56 -38.21 -9.21
N LEU A 518 49.50 -38.79 -9.99
CA LEU A 518 49.72 -40.17 -10.48
C LEU A 518 51.20 -40.29 -10.97
N THR A 519 52.08 -41.17 -10.46
CA THR A 519 52.40 -42.53 -11.02
C THR A 519 53.54 -43.19 -10.21
N THR A 520 53.89 -44.47 -10.48
CA THR A 520 54.74 -45.36 -9.63
C THR A 520 55.90 -46.07 -10.42
N PRO A 521 56.40 -47.28 -10.06
CA PRO A 521 57.55 -47.63 -9.18
C PRO A 521 58.65 -48.42 -9.97
N PRO A 522 59.40 -49.47 -9.49
CA PRO A 522 59.82 -50.00 -8.15
C PRO A 522 61.38 -50.25 -8.10
N PRO A 523 62.01 -51.23 -7.38
CA PRO A 523 61.66 -52.06 -6.20
C PRO A 523 62.72 -52.03 -5.04
N SER A 524 62.45 -52.79 -3.96
CA SER A 524 63.35 -53.08 -2.79
C SER A 524 64.17 -54.40 -2.99
N PRO A 525 64.70 -55.21 -2.01
CA PRO A 525 64.37 -55.36 -0.57
C PRO A 525 65.50 -55.79 0.44
N ARG A 526 65.05 -56.10 1.68
CA ARG A 526 65.52 -57.11 2.68
C ARG A 526 66.34 -56.69 3.93
N GLU A 527 66.29 -57.61 4.91
CA GLU A 527 66.48 -57.43 6.35
C GLU A 527 67.53 -58.41 6.93
N ALA A 528 67.81 -58.23 8.24
CA ALA A 528 67.94 -59.28 9.27
C ALA A 528 69.33 -59.73 9.81
N GLU A 529 69.23 -60.19 11.07
CA GLU A 529 70.08 -61.13 11.82
C GLU A 529 71.32 -60.68 12.64
N ARG A 530 71.89 -61.64 13.38
CA ARG A 530 72.51 -61.53 14.72
C ARG A 530 73.98 -61.99 14.76
N SER A 531 74.60 -61.77 15.93
CA SER A 531 75.58 -62.64 16.62
C SER A 531 77.10 -62.41 16.48
N THR A 532 77.68 -61.88 17.58
CA THR A 532 78.71 -62.51 18.45
C THR A 532 80.16 -62.77 17.96
N VAL A 533 81.10 -62.66 18.93
CA VAL A 533 82.48 -63.23 19.03
C VAL A 533 83.71 -62.32 18.79
N VAL A 534 84.10 -61.65 19.88
CA VAL A 534 85.44 -61.51 20.55
C VAL A 534 86.79 -61.83 19.84
N ILE A 535 87.84 -61.11 20.31
CA ILE A 535 89.31 -61.41 20.37
C ILE A 535 90.23 -60.75 19.30
N ASN A 536 90.90 -59.63 19.67
CA ASN A 536 92.35 -59.64 20.00
C ASN A 536 92.87 -58.35 20.69
N GLN A 537 94.10 -58.42 21.23
CA GLN A 537 94.86 -57.35 21.94
C GLN A 537 95.93 -56.69 21.02
N PRO A 538 96.80 -55.73 21.45
CA PRO A 538 96.91 -54.98 22.72
C PRO A 538 97.01 -53.43 22.57
N ALA A 539 97.15 -52.71 23.70
CA ALA A 539 97.51 -51.27 23.78
C ALA A 539 99.06 -51.06 23.74
N PRO A 540 99.65 -49.83 23.80
CA PRO A 540 99.73 -49.04 25.06
C PRO A 540 99.99 -47.49 24.98
N LEU A 541 100.16 -46.87 26.17
CA LEU A 541 100.88 -45.59 26.53
C LEU A 541 100.31 -44.16 26.29
N SER A 542 99.87 -43.55 27.40
CA SER A 542 100.45 -42.35 28.07
C SER A 542 100.26 -40.87 27.59
N SER A 543 100.04 -40.02 28.60
CA SER A 543 100.14 -38.53 28.70
C SER A 543 101.63 -38.05 28.82
N PRO A 544 102.05 -36.81 29.24
CA PRO A 544 101.31 -35.60 29.72
C PRO A 544 101.91 -34.19 29.38
N ARG A 545 101.30 -33.12 29.94
CA ARG A 545 101.93 -31.90 30.57
C ARG A 545 102.95 -30.99 29.83
N GLN A 546 102.66 -29.66 29.89
CA GLN A 546 103.54 -28.54 30.34
C GLN A 546 104.85 -28.23 29.56
N ALA A 547 105.52 -27.07 29.65
CA ALA A 547 105.28 -25.78 30.35
C ALA A 547 105.87 -24.58 29.54
N SER A 548 105.48 -23.32 29.81
CA SER A 548 106.27 -22.26 30.51
C SER A 548 107.15 -21.34 29.65
N ALA A 549 107.39 -20.12 30.19
CA ALA A 549 108.58 -19.27 29.99
C ALA A 549 108.73 -18.50 28.66
N ASP A 550 109.26 -17.25 28.62
CA ASP A 550 109.36 -16.22 29.69
C ASP A 550 109.77 -14.84 29.10
N THR A 551 109.89 -13.81 29.96
CA THR A 551 110.55 -12.49 29.76
C THR A 551 109.98 -11.55 28.68
N ALA A 552 109.47 -10.33 28.91
CA ALA A 552 109.56 -9.29 29.95
C ALA A 552 110.61 -8.18 29.76
N ALA A 553 110.13 -6.93 29.65
CA ALA A 553 110.75 -5.64 30.02
C ALA A 553 109.80 -4.49 29.59
N HIS A 554 109.75 -3.28 30.16
CA HIS A 554 109.94 -2.75 31.53
C HIS A 554 109.52 -1.26 31.51
N SER A 555 108.93 -0.70 32.59
CA SER A 555 109.10 0.71 33.08
C SER A 555 107.90 1.19 33.94
N SER A 556 108.20 1.72 35.14
CA SER A 556 107.54 2.76 35.96
C SER A 556 106.01 2.84 36.17
N ASP A 557 105.50 3.20 37.36
CA ASP A 557 106.16 3.61 38.63
C ASP A 557 105.29 3.28 39.87
N SER A 558 105.98 2.98 40.99
CA SER A 558 105.65 3.11 42.43
C SER A 558 104.29 2.67 43.02
N GLU A 559 104.17 2.11 44.24
CA GLU A 559 105.02 1.30 45.16
C GLU A 559 104.12 0.99 46.41
N GLU A 560 103.96 -0.26 46.90
CA GLU A 560 104.69 -0.92 48.02
C GLU A 560 104.43 -0.32 49.44
N GLU A 561 104.46 -0.99 50.61
CA GLU A 561 104.69 -2.37 51.12
C GLU A 561 104.25 -2.38 52.63
N SER A 562 103.74 -3.40 53.35
CA SER A 562 103.06 -4.70 53.08
C SER A 562 102.52 -5.33 54.41
N ASP A 563 102.37 -6.66 54.46
CA ASP A 563 102.14 -7.67 55.54
C ASP A 563 102.64 -7.36 56.99
N PRO A 564 102.18 -8.05 58.08
CA PRO A 564 102.17 -9.53 58.16
C PRO A 564 101.06 -10.29 58.95
N LEU A 565 100.98 -11.58 58.59
CA LEU A 565 100.50 -12.81 59.26
C LEU A 565 100.07 -12.82 60.76
N GLN A 566 99.10 -13.72 61.03
CA GLN A 566 98.88 -14.44 62.30
C GLN A 566 98.52 -15.91 62.00
N CYS A 567 98.74 -16.91 62.87
CA CYS A 567 99.31 -16.91 64.23
C CYS A 567 100.09 -18.23 64.48
N GLY A 568 101.18 -18.17 65.25
CA GLY A 568 101.77 -19.33 65.93
C GLY A 568 101.70 -19.13 67.45
N ARG A 569 101.13 -20.09 68.19
CA ARG A 569 101.10 -20.09 69.67
C ARG A 569 102.49 -20.45 70.23
N LEU A 570 102.83 -19.86 71.38
CA LEU A 570 103.07 -20.55 72.67
C LEU A 570 103.42 -19.53 73.77
N GLY A 571 103.31 -19.93 75.04
CA GLY A 571 103.77 -19.13 76.19
C GLY A 571 104.87 -19.87 76.97
N SER A 572 105.73 -19.12 77.65
CA SER A 572 106.73 -19.62 78.61
C SER A 572 107.19 -18.47 79.53
N GLY A 573 107.65 -18.80 80.75
CA GLY A 573 107.76 -17.89 81.90
C GLY A 573 106.46 -17.97 82.73
N ASP A 574 106.47 -18.50 83.95
CA ASP A 574 107.13 -18.04 85.19
C ASP A 574 106.63 -16.64 85.64
N GLU A 575 106.24 -16.40 86.90
CA GLU A 575 106.44 -17.21 88.12
C GLU A 575 105.34 -16.96 89.17
N THR A 576 105.25 -17.85 90.17
CA THR A 576 104.56 -17.67 91.47
C THR A 576 103.04 -17.44 91.54
N ALA A 577 102.45 -17.95 92.63
CA ALA A 577 101.12 -17.53 93.10
C ALA A 577 101.27 -16.54 94.26
N LEU A 578 100.24 -15.73 94.54
CA LEU A 578 99.59 -15.62 95.87
C LEU A 578 98.49 -14.53 95.90
N LEU A 579 97.36 -14.90 96.51
CA LEU A 579 96.40 -14.08 97.27
C LEU A 579 95.46 -13.04 96.62
N LEU A 580 94.31 -12.97 97.30
CA LEU A 580 93.26 -11.94 97.39
C LEU A 580 93.78 -10.59 97.96
N PRO A 581 92.96 -9.52 98.01
CA PRO A 581 91.81 -9.11 97.17
C PRO A 581 92.06 -7.66 96.67
N ASP A 582 91.17 -6.66 96.49
CA ASP A 582 89.70 -6.47 96.57
C ASP A 582 89.32 -5.16 95.82
N HIS A 583 88.02 -4.83 95.75
CA HIS A 583 87.43 -3.48 95.58
C HIS A 583 87.67 -2.77 94.21
N SER A 584 86.78 -1.89 93.71
CA SER A 584 85.38 -1.59 94.06
C SER A 584 84.68 -0.73 92.99
N ASP A 585 83.34 -0.82 92.98
CA ASP A 585 82.37 0.24 92.68
C ASP A 585 81.96 0.59 91.22
N SER A 586 80.74 1.14 91.15
CA SER A 586 80.02 1.96 90.14
C SER A 586 80.38 1.85 88.63
N GLY A 587 79.40 1.67 87.73
CA GLY A 587 77.95 1.48 87.90
C GLY A 587 77.14 2.03 86.73
N HIS A 588 75.82 1.74 86.72
CA HIS A 588 74.77 2.39 85.89
C HIS A 588 74.84 2.19 84.34
N ARG A 589 73.71 2.04 83.62
CA ARG A 589 72.31 1.76 84.01
C ARG A 589 71.50 1.25 82.80
N TYR A 590 70.31 0.72 83.07
CA TYR A 590 69.17 0.61 82.14
C TYR A 590 68.85 1.97 81.46
N ASN A 591 68.20 2.04 80.30
CA ASN A 591 67.37 1.02 79.61
C ASN A 591 67.75 0.88 78.13
#